data_AF-A0A3G1KMR9-F1
#
_entry.id   AF-A0A3G1KMR9-F1
#
_cell.length_a   1.000
_cell.length_b   1.000
_cell.length_c   1.000
_cell.angle_alpha   90.00
_cell.angle_beta   90.00
_cell.angle_gamma   90.00
#
_symmetry.space_group_name_H-M   'P 1'
#
loop_
_entity.id
_entity.type
_entity.pdbx_description
1 polymer ?
#
loop_
_entity_poly.entity_id
_entity_poly.type
_entity_poly.pdbx_seq_one_letter_code
_entity_poly.pdbx_strand_id
1 'polypeptide(L)' 'MKPNIKKIIINLLILVVPFIILIAIYPLLPDQIYTGRHLFRSSYMGKQYVFLLGFIPYLIYWKRNRQGR' A
#
# COMPACT_ATOMS: atom_id res chain seq x y z
N MET A 1 -29.89 3.74 -8.11
CA MET A 1 -28.94 4.42 -7.18
C MET A 1 -27.80 5.00 -8.01
N LYS A 2 -27.75 6.32 -8.23
CA LYS A 2 -26.73 6.95 -9.10
C LYS A 2 -25.36 6.85 -8.41
N PRO A 3 -24.33 6.27 -9.03
CA PRO A 3 -23.00 6.21 -8.43
C PRO A 3 -22.48 7.63 -8.23
N ASN A 4 -22.06 7.94 -7.00
CA ASN A 4 -21.45 9.23 -6.69
C ASN A 4 -20.01 9.21 -7.21
N ILE A 5 -19.82 9.78 -8.41
CA ILE A 5 -18.54 9.80 -9.14
C ILE A 5 -17.39 10.31 -8.26
N LYS A 6 -17.65 11.32 -7.41
CA LYS A 6 -16.66 11.86 -6.47
C LYS A 6 -16.13 10.80 -5.52
N LYS A 7 -17.02 9.92 -5.01
CA LYS A 7 -16.65 8.84 -4.09
C LYS A 7 -15.82 7.75 -4.78
N ILE A 8 -16.10 7.47 -6.06
CA ILE A 8 -15.32 6.52 -6.87
C ILE A 8 -13.91 7.06 -7.11
N ILE A 9 -13.79 8.33 -7.49
CA ILE A 9 -12.49 8.99 -7.71
C ILE A 9 -11.65 8.96 -6.43
N ILE A 10 -12.23 9.32 -5.28
CA ILE A 10 -11.51 9.28 -4.00
C ILE A 10 -11.03 7.87 -3.67
N ASN A 11 -11.87 6.85 -3.85
CA ASN A 11 -11.47 5.46 -3.61
C ASN A 11 -10.32 5.03 -4.52
N LEU A 12 -10.35 5.45 -5.78
CA LEU A 12 -9.30 5.16 -6.76
C LEU A 12 -7.98 5.86 -6.38
N LEU A 13 -8.03 7.12 -5.96
CA LEU A 13 -6.85 7.86 -5.52
C LEU A 13 -6.18 7.20 -4.30
N ILE A 14 -6.98 6.74 -3.33
CA ILE A 14 -6.47 6.05 -2.13
C ILE A 14 -5.72 4.77 -2.49
N LEU A 15 -6.07 4.12 -3.59
CA LEU A 15 -5.33 2.98 -4.11
C LEU A 15 -4.10 3.43 -4.91
N VAL A 16 -4.28 4.31 -5.89
CA VAL A 16 -3.27 4.63 -6.92
C VAL A 16 -2.12 5.48 -6.39
N VAL A 17 -2.40 6.49 -5.55
CA VAL A 17 -1.39 7.40 -5.01
C VAL A 17 -0.26 6.67 -4.27
N PRO A 18 -0.52 5.72 -3.34
CA PRO A 18 0.55 4.99 -2.69
C PRO A 18 1.42 4.19 -3.66
N PHE A 19 0.87 3.62 -4.74
CA PHE A 19 1.68 2.94 -5.76
C PHE A 19 2.54 3.91 -6.55
N ILE A 20 2.02 5.08 -6.92
CA ILE A 20 2.82 6.12 -7.61
C ILE A 20 4.01 6.52 -6.74
N ILE A 21 3.79 6.75 -5.44
CA ILE A 21 4.86 7.09 -4.50
C ILE A 21 5.89 5.95 -4.44
N LEU A 22 5.44 4.70 -4.32
CA LEU A 22 6.34 3.54 -4.26
C LEU A 22 7.17 3.37 -5.53
N ILE A 23 6.57 3.56 -6.71
CA ILE A 23 7.28 3.50 -7.99
C ILE A 23 8.35 4.60 -8.06
N ALA A 24 8.03 5.82 -7.62
CA ALA A 24 8.96 6.94 -7.63
C ALA A 24 10.17 6.71 -6.70
N ILE A 25 9.96 6.09 -5.53
CA ILE A 25 11.05 5.78 -4.58
C ILE A 25 11.75 4.44 -4.85
N TYR A 26 11.17 3.57 -5.69
CA TYR A 26 11.73 2.26 -6.03
C TYR A 26 13.21 2.27 -6.47
N PRO A 27 13.67 3.18 -7.35
CA PRO A 27 15.08 3.22 -7.74
C PRO A 27 16.00 3.67 -6.60
N LEU A 28 15.48 4.37 -5.59
CA LEU A 28 16.23 4.85 -4.43
C LEU A 28 16.28 3.82 -3.29
N LEU A 29 15.42 2.79 -3.34
CA LEU A 29 15.36 1.77 -2.30
C LEU A 29 16.53 0.78 -2.42
N PRO A 30 17.18 0.42 -1.29
CA PRO A 30 18.21 -0.61 -1.27
C PRO A 30 17.62 -1.95 -1.71
N ASP A 31 18.43 -2.83 -2.33
CA ASP A 31 17.98 -4.16 -2.80
C ASP A 31 17.34 -5.01 -1.70
N GLN A 32 17.76 -4.78 -0.47
CA GLN A 32 17.25 -5.44 0.73
C GLN A 32 16.75 -4.40 1.74
N ILE A 33 15.52 -4.60 2.19
CA ILE A 33 14.87 -3.80 3.22
C ILE A 33 14.95 -4.57 4.53
N TYR A 34 15.60 -4.00 5.54
CA TYR A 34 15.65 -4.57 6.88
C TYR A 34 14.24 -4.58 7.47
N THR A 35 13.70 -5.78 7.72
CA THR A 35 12.33 -5.95 8.19
C THR A 35 12.27 -5.97 9.72
N GLY A 36 13.41 -6.05 10.41
CA GLY A 36 13.53 -6.01 11.88
C GLY A 36 12.83 -7.14 12.62
N ARG A 37 12.13 -8.04 11.92
CA ARG A 37 11.40 -9.15 12.51
C ARG A 37 12.32 -10.35 12.60
N HIS A 38 12.78 -10.63 13.82
CA HIS A 38 13.48 -11.85 14.20
C HIS A 38 12.65 -13.15 13.99
N LEU A 39 11.37 -13.01 13.57
CA LEU A 39 10.44 -14.11 13.29
C LEU A 39 10.67 -14.79 11.94
N PHE A 40 11.43 -14.18 11.03
CA PHE A 40 11.84 -14.81 9.78
C PHE A 40 13.33 -15.15 9.82
N ARG A 41 13.72 -16.29 9.23
CA ARG A 41 15.12 -16.76 9.15
C ARG A 41 16.06 -15.76 8.43
N SER A 42 15.48 -14.80 7.72
CA SER A 42 16.15 -13.64 7.12
C SER A 42 15.50 -12.37 7.63
N SER A 43 16.29 -11.51 8.28
CA SER A 43 15.86 -10.16 8.71
C SER A 43 15.72 -9.17 7.56
N TYR A 44 15.91 -9.62 6.32
CA TYR A 44 15.92 -8.82 5.11
C TYR A 44 14.87 -9.33 4.12
N MET A 45 14.03 -8.42 3.62
CA MET A 45 13.10 -8.64 2.51
C MET A 45 13.64 -7.97 1.25
N GLY A 46 13.48 -8.62 0.09
CA GLY A 46 13.80 -7.99 -1.19
C GLY A 46 12.92 -6.77 -1.45
N LYS A 47 13.48 -5.72 -2.07
CA LYS A 47 12.75 -4.48 -2.39
C LYS A 47 11.49 -4.67 -3.24
N GLN A 48 11.40 -5.77 -4.00
CA GLN A 48 10.21 -6.16 -4.77
C GLN A 48 8.94 -6.29 -3.91
N TYR A 49 9.08 -6.56 -2.61
CA TYR A 49 7.95 -6.67 -1.70
C TYR A 49 7.46 -5.30 -1.18
N VAL A 50 8.17 -4.20 -1.47
CA VAL A 50 7.74 -2.86 -1.04
C VAL A 50 6.38 -2.48 -1.64
N PHE A 51 6.05 -3.01 -2.82
CA PHE A 51 4.75 -2.80 -3.48
C PHE A 51 3.58 -3.36 -2.66
N LEU A 52 3.78 -4.40 -1.84
CA LEU A 52 2.76 -4.90 -0.92
C LEU A 52 2.42 -3.87 0.17
N LEU A 53 3.38 -3.03 0.56
CA LEU A 53 3.14 -1.94 1.51
C LEU A 53 2.21 -0.88 0.90
N GLY A 54 2.21 -0.72 -0.42
CA GLY A 54 1.31 0.17 -1.15
C GLY A 54 -0.15 -0.22 -1.05
N PHE A 55 -0.42 -1.50 -0.73
CA PHE A 55 -1.78 -1.99 -0.51
C PHE A 55 -2.33 -1.67 0.89
N ILE A 56 -1.45 -1.36 1.86
CA ILE A 56 -1.85 -1.13 3.26
C ILE A 56 -2.85 0.03 3.41
N PRO A 57 -2.62 1.22 2.82
CA PRO A 57 -3.57 2.34 2.93
C PRO A 57 -4.95 1.99 2.40
N TYR A 58 -5.00 1.24 1.28
CA TYR A 58 -6.25 0.77 0.71
C TYR A 58 -6.96 -0.24 1.62
N LEU A 59 -6.23 -1.20 2.20
CA LEU A 59 -6.77 -2.17 3.16
C LEU A 59 -7.35 -1.49 4.41
N ILE A 60 -6.65 -0.49 4.95
CA ILE A 60 -7.13 0.30 6.10
C ILE A 60 -8.40 1.07 5.72
N TYR A 61 -8.41 1.72 4.56
CA TYR A 61 -9.57 2.45 4.06
C TYR A 61 -10.78 1.53 3.86
N TRP A 62 -10.56 0.36 3.26
CA TRP A 62 -11.60 -0.64 3.02
C TRP A 62 -12.17 -1.21 4.32
N LYS A 63 -11.32 -1.53 5.30
CA LYS A 63 -11.74 -1.97 6.64
C LYS A 63 -12.59 -0.91 7.33
N ARG A 64 -12.16 0.37 7.30
CA ARG A 64 -12.90 1.50 7.89
C ARG A 64 -14.26 1.69 7.21
N ASN A 65 -14.32 1.64 5.88
CA ASN A 65 -15.58 1.78 5.13
C ASN A 65 -16.56 0.62 5.35
N ARG A 66 -16.07 -0.57 5.74
CA ARG A 66 -16.92 -1.71 6.12
C ARG A 66 -17.45 -1.61 7.54
N GLN A 67 -16.72 -1.02 8.48
CA GLN A 67 -17.15 -0.88 9.88
C GLN A 67 -18.13 0.28 10.11
N GLY A 68 -18.21 1.24 9.19
CA GLY A 68 -19.16 2.36 9.23
C GLY A 68 -20.46 2.14 8.43
N ARG A 69 -20.83 0.89 8.14
CA ARG A 69 -22.12 0.50 7.55
C ARG A 69 -22.86 -0.43 8.48
#